data_AF-A0A0M5LQI2-F1
#
_entry.id   AF-A0A0M5LQI2-F1
#
_cell.length_a   1.000
_cell.length_b   1.000
_cell.length_c   1.000
_cell.angle_alpha   90.00
_cell.angle_beta   90.00
_cell.angle_gamma   90.00
#
_symmetry.space_group_name_H-M   'P 1'
#
loop_
_entity.id
_entity.type
_entity.pdbx_description
1 polymer ?
#
loop_
_entity_poly.entity_id
_entity_poly.type
_entity_poly.pdbx_seq_one_letter_code
_entity_poly.pdbx_strand_id
1 'polypeptide(L)'
;MLLNDLGTAYDARVRGQVCEWNPLPVQYADFALWQQEVLGEESDPTSLLSRQLAYWRDDLQGLAQPLALPTDRPRPRITTSEGGLVQFSLERELVAGAHRLAAAHDTTVSMVMQSALATLLRHLGCGDDVPLGAPIVGRSDELLRSLIGFFANTWVLRVDLSGNPTVGELLGRVRARALAAYDNQDVPFERIVEDLNPDRSTSYHPLFQVMLAWQEPLGRWRCPGWRSGPNR
;
A
#
# COMPACT_ATOMS: atom_id res chain seq x y z
N MET A 1 11.91 1.45 13.97
CA MET A 1 12.89 0.39 14.26
C MET A 1 14.32 0.89 14.12
N LEU A 2 14.81 1.22 12.92
CA LEU A 2 16.15 1.81 12.74
C LEU A 2 16.42 3.02 13.64
N LEU A 3 15.48 3.98 13.70
CA LEU A 3 15.61 5.14 14.60
C LEU A 3 15.63 4.75 16.09
N ASN A 4 14.94 3.68 16.46
CA ASN A 4 14.94 3.18 17.83
C ASN A 4 16.29 2.54 18.17
N ASP A 5 16.82 1.70 17.28
CA ASP A 5 18.13 1.07 17.45
C ASP A 5 19.23 2.13 17.49
N LEU A 6 19.15 3.14 16.61
CA LEU A 6 20.05 4.28 16.65
C LEU A 6 19.97 5.05 17.98
N GLY A 7 18.76 5.24 18.51
CA GLY A 7 18.55 5.88 19.82
C GLY A 7 19.16 5.08 20.97
N THR A 8 18.92 3.77 21.02
CA THR A 8 19.50 2.87 22.03
C THR A 8 21.04 2.87 21.96
N ALA A 9 21.59 2.78 20.75
CA ALA A 9 23.03 2.84 20.53
C ALA A 9 23.61 4.19 20.97
N TYR A 10 22.94 5.29 20.63
CA TYR A 10 23.34 6.63 21.00
C TYR A 10 23.37 6.81 22.52
N ASP A 11 22.31 6.40 23.23
CA ASP A 11 22.21 6.51 24.69
C ASP A 11 23.31 5.71 25.41
N ALA A 12 23.59 4.49 24.95
CA ALA A 12 24.67 3.68 25.49
C ALA A 12 26.03 4.40 25.28
N ARG A 13 26.28 4.91 24.07
CA ARG A 13 27.56 5.57 23.74
C ARG A 13 27.77 6.89 24.49
N VAL A 14 26.73 7.69 24.69
CA VAL A 14 26.79 8.92 25.51
C VAL A 14 27.19 8.61 26.95
N ARG A 15 26.80 7.44 27.47
CA ARG A 15 27.16 6.98 28.83
C ARG A 15 28.49 6.21 28.89
N GLY A 16 29.24 6.15 27.78
CA GLY A 16 30.47 5.36 27.69
C GLY A 16 30.26 3.84 27.75
N GLN A 17 29.03 3.38 27.53
CA GLN A 17 28.65 1.97 27.54
C GLN A 17 28.64 1.40 26.11
N VAL A 18 28.74 0.07 26.01
CA VAL A 18 28.50 -0.66 24.76
C VAL A 18 27.03 -1.08 24.76
N CYS A 19 26.37 -1.00 23.61
CA CYS A 19 25.01 -1.48 23.47
C CYS A 19 25.03 -3.01 23.40
N GLU A 20 24.34 -3.67 24.31
CA GLU A 20 24.09 -5.11 24.24
C GLU A 20 22.82 -5.34 23.42
N TRP A 21 22.96 -6.08 22.32
CA TRP A 21 21.85 -6.43 21.43
C TRP A 21 21.46 -7.88 21.67
N ASN A 22 20.15 -8.15 21.74
CA ASN A 22 19.68 -9.51 21.50
C ASN A 22 19.83 -9.80 20.00
N PRO A 23 20.49 -10.90 19.61
CA PRO A 23 20.59 -11.27 18.20
C PRO A 23 19.18 -11.49 17.62
N LEU A 24 18.97 -11.03 16.40
CA LEU A 24 17.71 -11.24 15.70
C LEU A 24 17.53 -12.75 15.43
N PRO A 25 16.32 -13.29 15.65
CA PRO A 25 16.06 -14.72 15.46
C PRO A 25 16.07 -15.13 13.98
N VAL A 26 15.83 -14.17 13.07
CA VAL A 26 15.82 -14.34 11.61
C VAL A 26 16.43 -13.12 10.93
N GLN A 27 17.06 -13.34 9.78
CA GLN A 27 17.57 -12.30 8.88
C GLN A 27 16.64 -12.12 7.68
N TYR A 28 16.80 -11.02 6.94
CA TYR A 28 15.99 -10.77 5.74
C TYR A 28 16.19 -11.85 4.65
N ALA A 29 17.39 -12.44 4.57
CA ALA A 29 17.66 -13.55 3.66
C ALA A 29 16.80 -14.79 4.00
N ASP A 30 16.60 -15.07 5.29
CA ASP A 30 15.77 -16.19 5.75
C ASP A 30 14.30 -15.96 5.36
N PHE A 31 13.82 -14.72 5.47
CA PHE A 31 12.48 -14.35 5.00
C PHE A 31 12.32 -14.55 3.48
N ALA A 32 13.30 -14.14 2.68
CA ALA A 32 13.24 -14.29 1.22
C ALA A 32 13.20 -15.76 0.79
N LEU A 33 14.00 -16.62 1.44
CA LEU A 33 13.99 -18.06 1.20
C LEU A 33 12.66 -18.69 1.62
N TRP A 34 12.17 -18.36 2.82
CA TRP A 34 10.88 -18.83 3.31
C TRP A 34 9.72 -18.41 2.39
N GLN A 35 9.72 -17.16 1.92
CA GLN A 35 8.69 -16.66 1.00
C GLN A 35 8.67 -17.46 -0.30
N GLN A 36 9.84 -17.79 -0.84
CA GLN A 36 9.96 -18.62 -2.04
C GLN A 36 9.44 -20.05 -1.80
N GLU A 37 9.77 -20.66 -0.65
CA GLU A 37 9.29 -22.00 -0.28
C GLU A 37 7.77 -22.04 -0.10
N VAL A 38 7.18 -21.04 0.55
CA VAL A 38 5.72 -20.98 0.81
C VAL A 38 4.92 -20.66 -0.44
N LEU A 39 5.41 -19.76 -1.29
CA LEU A 39 4.77 -19.45 -2.56
C LEU A 39 4.77 -20.68 -3.49
N GLY A 40 5.83 -21.48 -3.43
CA GLY A 40 6.02 -22.64 -4.29
C GLY A 40 6.35 -22.25 -5.74
N GLU A 41 6.19 -23.19 -6.66
CA GLU A 41 6.55 -22.99 -8.07
C GLU A 41 5.33 -22.60 -8.93
N GLU A 42 5.55 -21.72 -9.91
CA GLU A 42 4.53 -21.32 -10.89
C GLU A 42 4.12 -22.48 -11.82
N SER A 43 5.02 -23.45 -12.03
CA SER A 43 4.73 -24.68 -12.79
C SER A 43 3.76 -25.62 -12.09
N ASP A 44 3.59 -25.50 -10.78
CA ASP A 44 2.63 -26.28 -10.00
C ASP A 44 1.29 -25.51 -9.92
N PRO A 45 0.21 -26.01 -10.56
CA PRO A 45 -1.11 -25.36 -10.51
C PRO A 45 -1.72 -25.29 -9.11
N THR A 46 -1.23 -26.10 -8.16
CA THR A 46 -1.72 -26.15 -6.79
C THR A 46 -0.95 -25.26 -5.83
N SER A 47 0.17 -24.68 -6.28
CA SER A 47 0.98 -23.76 -5.48
C SER A 47 0.22 -22.49 -5.11
N LEU A 48 0.63 -21.86 -4.01
CA LEU A 48 0.05 -20.60 -3.57
C LEU A 48 0.30 -19.51 -4.63
N LEU A 49 1.49 -19.48 -5.22
CA LEU A 49 1.88 -18.57 -6.29
C LEU A 49 0.92 -18.66 -7.48
N SER A 50 0.71 -19.86 -8.02
CA SER A 50 -0.17 -20.07 -9.18
C SER A 50 -1.60 -19.64 -8.92
N ARG A 51 -2.12 -19.93 -7.71
CA ARG A 51 -3.48 -19.54 -7.30
C ARG A 51 -3.65 -18.03 -7.17
N GLN A 52 -2.71 -17.36 -6.51
CA GLN A 52 -2.77 -15.91 -6.32
C GLN A 52 -2.53 -15.15 -7.63
N LEU A 53 -1.63 -15.63 -8.49
CA LEU A 53 -1.45 -15.08 -9.84
C LEU A 53 -2.71 -15.22 -10.69
N ALA A 54 -3.40 -16.36 -10.63
CA ALA A 54 -4.67 -16.54 -11.33
C ALA A 54 -5.74 -15.55 -10.84
N TYR A 55 -5.84 -15.32 -9.52
CA TYR A 55 -6.72 -14.29 -8.97
C TYR A 55 -6.41 -12.90 -9.53
N TRP A 56 -5.14 -12.49 -9.51
CA TRP A 56 -4.73 -11.17 -10.00
C TRP A 56 -4.93 -11.02 -11.51
N ARG A 57 -4.73 -12.10 -12.28
CA ARG A 57 -5.08 -12.15 -13.70
C ARG A 57 -6.53 -11.84 -13.95
N ASP A 58 -7.43 -12.48 -13.21
CA ASP A 58 -8.87 -12.30 -13.37
C ASP A 58 -9.32 -10.91 -12.88
N ASP A 59 -8.84 -10.44 -11.73
CA ASP A 59 -9.26 -9.15 -11.15
C ASP A 59 -8.79 -7.95 -11.98
N LEU A 60 -7.59 -8.03 -12.56
CA LEU A 60 -6.95 -6.94 -13.31
C LEU A 60 -7.11 -7.08 -14.83
N GLN A 61 -7.89 -8.05 -15.31
CA GLN A 61 -8.13 -8.24 -16.72
C GLN A 61 -8.87 -7.04 -17.35
N GLY A 62 -8.38 -6.56 -18.49
CA GLY A 62 -9.04 -5.49 -19.24
C GLY A 62 -8.95 -4.10 -18.59
N LEU A 63 -8.01 -3.93 -17.65
CA LEU A 63 -7.78 -2.66 -16.96
C LEU A 63 -7.32 -1.58 -17.95
N ALA A 64 -8.10 -0.50 -18.05
CA ALA A 64 -7.80 0.61 -18.94
C ALA A 64 -6.59 1.41 -18.42
N GLN A 65 -5.56 1.56 -19.25
CA GLN A 65 -4.36 2.34 -18.93
C GLN A 65 -4.00 3.30 -20.07
N PRO A 66 -3.48 4.51 -19.75
CA PRO A 66 -3.41 5.10 -18.42
C PRO A 66 -4.76 5.69 -17.96
N LEU A 67 -4.93 5.88 -16.65
CA LEU A 67 -6.08 6.60 -16.11
C LEU A 67 -6.14 8.03 -16.67
N ALA A 68 -7.30 8.44 -17.17
CA ALA A 68 -7.52 9.74 -17.83
C ALA A 68 -7.66 10.90 -16.82
N LEU A 69 -6.57 11.20 -16.11
CA LEU A 69 -6.52 12.30 -15.14
C LEU A 69 -6.63 13.67 -15.84
N PRO A 70 -7.38 14.64 -15.28
CA PRO A 70 -7.40 16.01 -15.79
C PRO A 70 -6.04 16.67 -15.50
N THR A 71 -5.20 16.75 -16.52
CA THR A 71 -3.83 17.26 -16.40
C THR A 71 -3.70 18.62 -17.07
N ASP A 72 -2.98 19.53 -16.42
CA ASP A 72 -2.73 20.89 -16.96
C ASP A 72 -1.79 20.89 -18.17
N ARG A 73 -1.02 19.81 -18.35
CA ARG A 73 0.00 19.66 -19.39
C ARG A 73 -0.04 18.24 -19.96
N PRO A 74 0.27 18.06 -21.25
CA PRO A 74 0.38 16.73 -21.84
C PRO A 74 1.45 15.90 -21.14
N ARG A 75 1.21 14.60 -21.01
CA ARG A 75 2.16 13.67 -20.37
C ARG A 75 3.45 13.57 -21.21
N PRO A 76 4.64 13.75 -20.61
CA PRO A 76 5.91 13.61 -21.33
C PRO A 76 6.20 12.13 -21.66
N ARG A 77 7.03 11.88 -22.69
CA ARG A 77 7.43 10.52 -23.08
C ARG A 77 8.27 9.80 -22.02
N ILE A 78 9.04 10.56 -21.23
CA ILE A 78 9.87 10.04 -20.15
C ILE A 78 9.50 10.78 -18.87
N THR A 79 9.30 10.05 -17.78
CA THR A 79 9.06 10.64 -16.46
C THR A 79 10.24 11.50 -16.02
N THR A 80 9.97 12.69 -15.50
CA THR A 80 11.00 13.56 -14.89
C THR A 80 11.25 13.22 -13.42
N SER A 81 10.33 12.47 -12.79
CA SER A 81 10.32 12.18 -11.35
C SER A 81 10.27 13.43 -10.44
N GLU A 82 9.98 14.61 -10.99
CA GLU A 82 9.73 15.83 -10.23
C GLU A 82 8.30 15.82 -9.67
N GLY A 83 8.16 16.10 -8.37
CA GLY A 83 6.87 16.10 -7.68
C GLY A 83 6.66 17.37 -6.85
N GLY A 84 5.39 17.76 -6.70
CA GLY A 84 4.96 18.80 -5.75
C GLY A 84 4.27 18.19 -4.54
N LEU A 85 4.15 18.98 -3.45
CA LEU A 85 3.44 18.58 -2.24
C LEU A 85 2.38 19.62 -1.88
N VAL A 86 1.14 19.17 -1.73
CA VAL A 86 0.05 19.98 -1.17
C VAL A 86 -0.40 19.33 0.13
N GLN A 87 -0.28 20.07 1.24
CA GLN A 87 -0.70 19.61 2.55
C GLN A 87 -2.05 20.22 2.91
N PHE A 88 -2.98 19.39 3.37
CA PHE A 88 -4.27 19.81 3.90
C PHE A 88 -4.64 18.93 5.09
N SER A 89 -5.69 19.33 5.82
CA SER A 89 -6.19 18.59 6.97
C SER A 89 -7.70 18.43 6.85
N LEU A 90 -8.20 17.30 7.35
CA LEU A 90 -9.62 17.05 7.46
C LEU A 90 -10.11 17.54 8.82
N GLU A 91 -11.26 18.20 8.85
CA GLU A 91 -11.91 18.61 10.09
C GLU A 91 -12.27 17.39 10.95
N ARG A 92 -12.28 17.59 12.28
CA ARG A 92 -12.51 16.50 13.24
C ARG A 92 -13.86 15.83 13.02
N GLU A 93 -14.87 16.62 12.68
CA GLU A 93 -16.24 16.19 12.41
C GLU A 93 -16.29 15.26 11.19
N LEU A 94 -15.53 15.57 10.14
CA LEU A 94 -15.42 14.77 8.94
C LEU A 94 -14.71 13.44 9.22
N VAL A 95 -13.60 13.48 9.97
CA VAL A 95 -12.88 12.27 10.40
C VAL A 95 -13.80 11.37 11.24
N ALA A 96 -14.51 11.96 12.21
CA ALA A 96 -15.48 11.22 13.02
C ALA A 96 -16.62 10.63 12.16
N GLY A 97 -17.05 11.34 11.13
CA GLY A 97 -18.00 10.85 10.13
C GLY A 97 -17.49 9.63 9.37
N ALA A 98 -16.24 9.65 8.92
CA ALA A 98 -15.60 8.52 8.25
C ALA A 98 -15.53 7.28 9.15
N HIS A 99 -15.19 7.45 10.44
CA HIS A 99 -15.22 6.34 11.41
C HIS A 99 -16.63 5.75 11.62
N ARG A 100 -17.66 6.61 11.71
CA ARG A 100 -19.05 6.14 11.83
C ARG A 100 -19.49 5.38 10.58
N LEU A 101 -19.16 5.89 9.39
CA LEU A 101 -19.48 5.24 8.14
C LEU A 101 -18.77 3.89 8.01
N ALA A 102 -17.49 3.84 8.38
CA ALA A 102 -16.71 2.61 8.41
C ALA A 102 -17.39 1.54 9.27
N ALA A 103 -17.76 1.90 10.51
CA ALA A 103 -18.45 1.02 11.44
C ALA A 103 -19.84 0.60 10.96
N ALA A 104 -20.61 1.49 10.33
CA ALA A 104 -21.96 1.19 9.86
C ALA A 104 -22.01 0.20 8.68
N HIS A 105 -20.90 0.04 7.95
CA HIS A 105 -20.80 -0.83 6.76
C HIS A 105 -19.78 -1.97 6.92
N ASP A 106 -19.34 -2.26 8.15
CA ASP A 106 -18.31 -3.28 8.43
C ASP A 106 -17.03 -3.11 7.59
N THR A 107 -16.61 -1.86 7.39
CA THR A 107 -15.41 -1.48 6.63
C THR A 107 -14.38 -0.78 7.52
N THR A 108 -13.17 -0.60 6.99
CA THR A 108 -12.14 0.21 7.66
C THR A 108 -12.20 1.66 7.16
N VAL A 109 -11.62 2.60 7.93
CA VAL A 109 -11.49 3.99 7.47
C VAL A 109 -10.67 4.08 6.18
N SER A 110 -9.65 3.23 6.02
CA SER A 110 -8.89 3.13 4.77
C SER A 110 -9.81 2.81 3.58
N MET A 111 -10.71 1.82 3.71
CA MET A 111 -11.70 1.50 2.66
C MET A 111 -12.64 2.67 2.37
N VAL A 112 -13.07 3.42 3.39
CA VAL A 112 -13.86 4.65 3.19
C VAL A 112 -13.09 5.69 2.39
N MET A 113 -11.81 5.90 2.71
CA MET A 113 -10.96 6.86 2.00
C MET A 113 -10.65 6.42 0.56
N GLN A 114 -10.47 5.11 0.32
CA GLN A 114 -10.33 4.53 -1.01
C GLN A 114 -11.58 4.78 -1.86
N SER A 115 -12.77 4.52 -1.31
CA SER A 115 -14.06 4.80 -1.97
C SER A 115 -14.24 6.29 -2.27
N ALA A 116 -13.87 7.17 -1.33
CA ALA A 116 -13.96 8.61 -1.51
C ALA A 116 -13.03 9.11 -2.62
N LEU A 117 -11.79 8.60 -2.67
CA LEU A 117 -10.82 8.93 -3.72
C LEU A 117 -11.30 8.44 -5.09
N ALA A 118 -11.79 7.22 -5.19
CA ALA A 118 -12.32 6.68 -6.43
C ALA A 118 -13.53 7.49 -6.94
N THR A 119 -14.43 7.90 -6.02
CA THR A 119 -15.57 8.77 -6.33
C THR A 119 -15.12 10.14 -6.83
N LEU A 120 -14.10 10.74 -6.21
CA LEU A 120 -13.51 11.99 -6.66
C LEU A 120 -12.94 11.85 -8.09
N LEU A 121 -12.16 10.79 -8.35
CA LEU A 121 -11.57 10.55 -9.67
C LEU A 121 -12.63 10.35 -10.76
N ARG A 122 -13.72 9.63 -10.44
CA ARG A 122 -14.88 9.54 -11.33
C ARG A 122 -15.47 10.91 -11.65
N HIS A 123 -15.70 11.75 -10.64
CA HIS A 123 -16.22 13.11 -10.84
C HIS A 123 -15.29 14.02 -11.64
N LEU A 124 -13.98 13.74 -11.59
CA LEU A 124 -12.96 14.40 -12.40
C LEU A 124 -12.87 13.85 -13.84
N GLY A 125 -13.72 12.91 -14.23
CA GLY A 125 -13.79 12.36 -15.59
C GLY A 125 -12.88 11.16 -15.83
N CYS A 126 -12.35 10.51 -14.80
CA CYS A 126 -11.45 9.36 -14.95
C CYS A 126 -12.17 8.05 -15.33
N GLY A 127 -13.50 8.05 -15.43
CA GLY A 127 -14.32 6.88 -15.73
C GLY A 127 -14.83 6.16 -14.49
N ASP A 128 -15.50 5.03 -14.73
CA ASP A 128 -16.13 4.20 -13.68
C ASP A 128 -15.23 3.04 -13.22
N ASP A 129 -14.11 2.75 -13.90
CA ASP A 129 -13.16 1.70 -13.53
C ASP A 129 -11.84 2.34 -13.08
N VAL A 130 -11.61 2.40 -11.76
CA VAL A 130 -10.54 3.21 -11.16
C VAL A 130 -9.53 2.31 -10.42
N PRO A 131 -8.32 2.11 -10.99
CA PRO A 131 -7.24 1.41 -10.31
C PRO A 131 -6.50 2.32 -9.31
N LEU A 132 -6.45 1.88 -8.05
CA LEU A 132 -5.70 2.54 -6.99
C LEU A 132 -4.57 1.63 -6.49
N GLY A 133 -3.35 2.14 -6.43
CA GLY A 133 -2.27 1.48 -5.69
C GLY A 133 -2.49 1.64 -4.18
N ALA A 134 -2.32 0.56 -3.43
CA ALA A 134 -2.35 0.59 -1.98
C ALA A 134 -1.11 -0.13 -1.43
N PRO A 135 -0.23 0.55 -0.68
CA PRO A 135 0.87 -0.13 -0.01
C PRO A 135 0.33 -0.97 1.14
N ILE A 136 0.86 -2.18 1.29
CA ILE A 136 0.60 -3.05 2.42
C ILE A 136 1.91 -3.39 3.11
N VAL A 137 1.88 -3.40 4.44
CA VAL A 137 3.01 -3.82 5.24
C VAL A 137 2.92 -5.35 5.36
N GLY A 138 3.77 -6.07 4.61
CA GLY A 138 3.85 -7.54 4.62
C GLY A 138 4.50 -8.11 5.89
N ARG A 139 4.22 -7.53 7.07
CA ARG A 139 4.74 -7.95 8.38
C ARG A 139 3.66 -8.65 9.19
N SER A 140 3.04 -9.67 8.59
CA SER A 140 1.98 -10.47 9.21
C SER A 140 2.54 -11.31 10.38
N ASP A 141 3.79 -11.75 10.27
CA ASP A 141 4.49 -12.53 11.30
C ASP A 141 5.13 -11.63 12.37
N GLU A 142 5.00 -12.03 13.63
CA GLU A 142 5.58 -11.35 14.79
C GLU A 142 7.11 -11.30 14.74
N LEU A 143 7.76 -12.31 14.15
CA LEU A 143 9.22 -12.38 13.97
C LEU A 143 9.75 -11.29 13.02
N LEU A 144 8.92 -10.78 12.11
CA LEU A 144 9.28 -9.77 11.13
C LEU A 144 9.09 -8.33 11.64
N ARG A 145 8.42 -8.15 12.79
CA ARG A 145 8.14 -6.84 13.38
C ARG A 145 9.43 -6.09 13.71
N SER A 146 10.45 -6.83 14.15
CA SER A 146 11.74 -6.31 14.63
C SER A 146 12.87 -6.42 13.59
N LEU A 147 12.55 -6.64 12.30
CA LEU A 147 13.54 -6.75 11.23
C LEU A 147 13.58 -5.51 10.30
N ILE A 148 14.78 -5.04 9.95
CA ILE A 148 14.99 -3.99 8.94
C ILE A 148 15.08 -4.71 7.59
N GLY A 149 14.19 -4.36 6.67
CA GLY A 149 14.12 -4.98 5.34
C GLY A 149 12.99 -4.40 4.50
N PHE A 150 12.98 -4.74 3.21
CA PHE A 150 11.95 -4.30 2.28
C PHE A 150 10.75 -5.27 2.35
N PHE A 151 9.83 -4.98 3.26
CA PHE A 151 8.60 -5.77 3.46
C PHE A 151 7.34 -5.08 2.92
N ALA A 152 7.52 -3.95 2.21
CA ALA A 152 6.40 -3.26 1.60
C ALA A 152 6.03 -4.00 0.32
N ASN A 153 4.81 -4.52 0.25
CA ASN A 153 4.22 -4.95 -1.01
C ASN A 153 3.21 -3.89 -1.46
N THR A 154 2.89 -3.85 -2.75
CA THR A 154 1.85 -2.98 -3.29
C THR A 154 0.82 -3.82 -3.99
N TRP A 155 -0.45 -3.60 -3.69
CA TRP A 155 -1.55 -4.25 -4.40
C TRP A 155 -2.38 -3.21 -5.14
N VAL A 156 -3.11 -3.68 -6.15
CA VAL A 156 -3.98 -2.83 -6.97
C VAL A 156 -5.42 -3.04 -6.53
N LEU A 157 -6.01 -2.00 -5.96
CA LEU A 157 -7.44 -1.95 -5.69
C LEU A 157 -8.16 -1.36 -6.90
N ARG A 158 -8.77 -2.23 -7.71
CA ARG A 158 -9.60 -1.81 -8.85
C ARG A 158 -11.04 -1.53 -8.39
N VAL A 159 -11.43 -0.26 -8.34
CA VAL A 159 -12.76 0.15 -7.87
C VAL A 159 -13.72 0.33 -9.04
N ASP A 160 -14.84 -0.40 -9.02
CA ASP A 160 -15.91 -0.29 -10.02
C ASP A 160 -17.06 0.58 -9.50
N LEU A 161 -17.24 1.74 -10.12
CA LEU A 161 -18.30 2.73 -9.89
C LEU A 161 -19.43 2.67 -10.92
N SER A 162 -19.46 1.65 -11.79
CA SER A 162 -20.50 1.48 -12.80
C SER A 162 -21.87 1.28 -12.16
N GLY A 163 -22.91 1.76 -12.85
CA GLY A 163 -24.30 1.69 -12.38
C GLY A 163 -24.66 2.76 -11.34
N ASN A 164 -23.78 3.73 -11.09
CA ASN A 164 -24.00 4.83 -10.14
C ASN A 164 -24.40 4.33 -8.73
N PRO A 165 -23.51 3.55 -8.07
CA PRO A 165 -23.82 2.90 -6.81
C PRO A 165 -24.08 3.91 -5.69
N THR A 166 -24.91 3.52 -4.74
CA THR A 166 -25.00 4.19 -3.44
C THR A 166 -23.69 4.04 -2.67
N VAL A 167 -23.50 4.87 -1.64
CA VAL A 167 -22.31 4.81 -0.77
C VAL A 167 -22.14 3.42 -0.15
N GLY A 168 -23.23 2.80 0.31
CA GLY A 168 -23.20 1.47 0.91
C GLY A 168 -22.80 0.37 -0.08
N GLU A 169 -23.31 0.43 -1.31
CA GLU A 169 -22.95 -0.52 -2.37
C GLU A 169 -21.47 -0.37 -2.76
N LEU A 170 -20.99 0.86 -2.93
CA LEU A 170 -19.59 1.13 -3.25
C LEU A 170 -18.67 0.62 -2.13
N LEU A 171 -19.01 0.89 -0.87
CA LEU A 171 -18.26 0.37 0.28
C LEU A 171 -18.26 -1.16 0.32
N GLY A 172 -19.39 -1.79 -0.01
CA GLY A 172 -19.48 -3.24 -0.14
C GLY A 172 -18.55 -3.80 -1.22
N ARG A 173 -18.51 -3.16 -2.41
CA ARG A 173 -17.61 -3.53 -3.51
C ARG A 173 -16.13 -3.38 -3.11
N VAL A 174 -15.77 -2.24 -2.52
CA VAL A 174 -14.39 -1.98 -2.07
C VAL A 174 -13.98 -2.96 -0.97
N ARG A 175 -14.86 -3.24 0.00
CA ARG A 175 -14.62 -4.21 1.07
C ARG A 175 -14.35 -5.60 0.51
N ALA A 176 -15.22 -6.08 -0.39
CA ALA A 176 -15.07 -7.40 -0.99
C ALA A 176 -13.72 -7.55 -1.72
N ARG A 177 -13.35 -6.56 -2.54
CA ARG A 177 -12.07 -6.58 -3.25
C ARG A 177 -10.87 -6.42 -2.33
N ALA A 178 -10.95 -5.57 -1.31
CA ALA A 178 -9.86 -5.40 -0.36
C ALA A 178 -9.61 -6.68 0.45
N LEU A 179 -10.66 -7.38 0.88
CA LEU A 179 -10.53 -8.67 1.56
C LEU A 179 -9.94 -9.73 0.62
N ALA A 180 -10.43 -9.83 -0.61
CA ALA A 180 -9.87 -10.75 -1.59
C ALA A 180 -8.40 -10.44 -1.90
N ALA A 181 -8.01 -9.16 -1.96
CA ALA A 181 -6.62 -8.78 -2.11
C ALA A 181 -5.75 -9.15 -0.90
N TYR A 182 -6.27 -9.04 0.33
CA TYR A 182 -5.57 -9.53 1.51
C TYR A 182 -5.36 -11.04 1.49
N ASP A 183 -6.32 -11.81 0.98
CA ASP A 183 -6.17 -13.25 0.81
C ASP A 183 -5.16 -13.64 -0.30
N ASN A 184 -4.76 -12.67 -1.13
CA ASN A 184 -3.84 -12.84 -2.27
C ASN A 184 -2.62 -11.89 -2.21
N GLN A 185 -2.20 -11.48 -1.01
CA GLN A 185 -1.18 -10.44 -0.80
C GLN A 185 0.28 -10.94 -0.86
N ASP A 186 0.49 -12.25 -0.91
CA ASP A 186 1.83 -12.86 -0.73
C ASP A 186 2.67 -12.77 -2.00
N VAL A 187 2.03 -12.73 -3.18
CA VAL A 187 2.71 -12.53 -4.46
C VAL A 187 3.26 -11.09 -4.56
N PRO A 188 4.55 -10.91 -4.87
CA PRO A 188 5.12 -9.60 -5.09
C PRO A 188 4.46 -8.86 -6.25
N PHE A 189 4.26 -7.55 -6.10
CA PHE A 189 3.71 -6.68 -7.15
C PHE A 189 4.43 -6.84 -8.50
N GLU A 190 5.76 -6.87 -8.47
CA GLU A 190 6.59 -7.01 -9.65
C GLU A 190 6.26 -8.29 -10.42
N ARG A 191 5.94 -9.37 -9.69
CA ARG A 191 5.59 -10.64 -10.31
C ARG A 191 4.20 -10.63 -10.95
N ILE A 192 3.25 -9.89 -10.37
CA ILE A 192 1.95 -9.61 -10.99
C ILE A 192 2.12 -8.82 -12.29
N VAL A 193 2.99 -7.81 -12.31
CA VAL A 193 3.29 -7.03 -13.53
C VAL A 193 3.93 -7.90 -14.60
N GLU A 194 4.85 -8.79 -14.22
CA GLU A 194 5.50 -9.71 -15.15
C GLU A 194 4.52 -10.72 -15.77
N ASP A 195 3.60 -11.27 -14.97
CA ASP A 195 2.58 -12.23 -15.43
C ASP A 195 1.51 -11.56 -16.32
N LEU A 196 1.01 -10.38 -15.93
CA LEU A 196 0.05 -9.62 -16.73
C LEU A 196 0.65 -9.02 -18.00
N ASN A 197 1.97 -8.77 -17.99
CA ASN A 197 2.75 -8.15 -19.06
C ASN A 197 2.03 -6.98 -19.78
N PRO A 198 1.60 -5.92 -19.05
CA PRO A 198 0.93 -4.79 -19.66
C PRO A 198 1.86 -4.00 -20.59
N ASP A 199 1.28 -3.15 -21.44
CA ASP A 199 2.04 -2.28 -22.33
C ASP A 199 3.06 -1.44 -21.54
N ARG A 200 4.34 -1.70 -21.80
CA ARG A 200 5.44 -1.04 -21.10
C ARG A 200 5.53 0.42 -21.52
N SER A 201 5.57 1.30 -20.53
CA SER A 201 5.68 2.74 -20.75
C SER A 201 6.76 3.33 -19.85
N THR A 202 7.60 4.20 -20.42
CA THR A 202 8.53 5.04 -19.66
C THR A 202 7.86 6.28 -19.07
N SER A 203 6.57 6.49 -19.36
CA SER A 203 5.81 7.68 -18.99
C SER A 203 4.89 7.50 -17.78
N TYR A 204 4.57 6.26 -17.39
CA TYR A 204 3.67 5.97 -16.26
C TYR A 204 3.94 4.60 -15.64
N HIS A 205 3.54 4.47 -14.38
CA HIS A 205 3.62 3.20 -13.64
C HIS A 205 2.58 2.19 -14.17
N PRO A 206 2.93 0.91 -14.31
CA PRO A 206 1.99 -0.11 -14.78
C PRO A 206 0.84 -0.31 -13.78
N LEU A 207 -0.33 -0.71 -14.28
CA LEU A 207 -1.54 -1.09 -13.54
C LEU A 207 -2.25 0.05 -12.78
N PHE A 208 -1.55 1.05 -12.25
CA PHE A 208 -2.15 2.21 -11.57
C PHE A 208 -1.28 3.45 -11.68
N GLN A 209 -1.90 4.63 -11.58
CA GLN A 209 -1.20 5.93 -11.59
C GLN A 209 -1.55 6.80 -10.37
N VAL A 210 -2.47 6.34 -9.53
CA VAL A 210 -2.86 6.99 -8.27
C VAL A 210 -2.64 5.99 -7.14
N MET A 211 -2.02 6.44 -6.06
CA MET A 211 -1.75 5.62 -4.87
C MET A 211 -2.34 6.29 -3.65
N LEU A 212 -2.99 5.50 -2.78
CA LEU A 212 -3.41 5.95 -1.46
C LEU A 212 -2.66 5.16 -0.39
N ALA A 213 -1.75 5.83 0.31
CA ALA A 213 -1.05 5.28 1.46
C ALA A 213 -1.76 5.71 2.75
N TRP A 214 -2.31 4.74 3.49
CA TRP A 214 -2.84 4.99 4.83
C TRP A 214 -1.74 4.70 5.86
N GLN A 215 -1.44 5.68 6.71
CA GLN A 215 -0.44 5.55 7.75
C GLN A 215 -1.04 5.96 9.10
N GLU A 216 -0.94 5.07 10.08
CA GLU A 216 -1.16 5.45 11.47
C GLU A 216 -0.02 6.36 11.93
N PRO A 217 -0.27 7.34 12.81
CA PRO A 217 0.76 8.25 13.29
C PRO A 217 1.94 7.47 13.88
N LEU A 218 3.14 7.67 13.34
CA LEU A 218 4.35 7.19 13.99
C LEU A 218 4.46 7.87 15.36
N GLY A 219 4.57 7.09 16.42
CA GLY A 219 4.77 7.61 17.77
C GLY A 219 5.95 8.59 17.81
N ARG A 220 5.83 9.67 18.60
CA ARG A 220 6.91 10.67 18.74
C ARG A 220 8.20 9.98 19.23
N TRP A 221 9.23 10.02 18.40
CA TRP A 221 10.57 9.58 18.78
C TRP A 221 11.18 10.59 19.75
N ARG A 222 11.78 10.10 20.83
CA ARG A 222 12.46 10.93 21.83
C ARG A 222 13.86 10.37 22.04
N CYS A 223 14.87 11.20 21.79
CA CYS A 223 16.24 10.96 22.25
C CYS A 223 16.65 12.07 23.24
N PRO A 224 17.51 11.78 24.23
CA PRO A 224 18.14 12.80 25.05
C PRO A 224 18.88 13.82 24.16
N GLY A 225 18.59 15.11 24.33
CA GLY A 225 19.21 16.19 23.54
C GLY A 225 18.66 16.39 22.12
N TRP A 226 17.70 15.58 21.66
CA TRP A 226 17.09 15.72 20.33
C TRP A 226 15.57 15.54 20.39
N ARG A 227 14.82 16.59 20.03
CA ARG A 227 13.37 16.50 19.86
C ARG A 227 13.04 16.48 18.37
N SER A 228 12.56 15.35 17.87
CA SER A 228 11.90 15.33 16.56
C SER A 228 10.40 15.58 16.72
N GLY A 229 9.92 16.52 15.93
CA GLY A 229 8.54 16.98 15.85
C GLY A 229 8.51 18.25 15.01
N PRO A 230 7.45 18.51 14.24
CA PRO A 230 7.34 19.78 13.54
C PRO A 230 7.41 20.90 14.58
N ASN A 231 8.28 21.87 14.33
CA ASN A 231 8.28 23.13 15.08
C ASN A 231 7.01 23.89 14.66
N ARG A 232 5.89 23.58 15.29
CA ARG A 232 4.65 24.36 15.33
C ARG A 232 3.99 24.16 16.68
#